data_AF-A0AAW6YEE1-F1
#
_entry.id   AF-A0AAW6YEE1-F1
#
_cell.length_a   1.000
_cell.length_b   1.000
_cell.length_c   1.000
_cell.angle_alpha   90.00
_cell.angle_beta   90.00
_cell.angle_gamma   90.00
#
_symmetry.space_group_name_H-M   'P 1'
#
loop_
_entity.id
_entity.type
_entity.pdbx_description
1 polymer ?
#
loop_
_entity_poly.entity_id
_entity_poly.type
_entity_poly.pdbx_seq_one_letter_code
_entity_poly.pdbx_strand_id
1 'polypeptide(L)'
;LEKGKEALIQKGEEGQREIVEEVTYTNGKETNRKQISDKVIKEAVEEIIVRGTREEPESVPLTPLTPAVTIENEKADPVII
;
A
#
# COMPACT_ATOMS: atom_id res chain seq x y z
N LEU A 1 4.16 4.36 12.70
CA LEU A 1 2.74 4.76 12.65
C LEU A 1 1.90 3.58 13.12
N GLU A 2 0.93 3.83 14.00
CA GLU A 2 -0.07 2.82 14.39
C GLU A 2 -0.90 2.39 13.19
N LYS A 3 -1.51 1.20 13.28
CA LYS A 3 -2.43 0.69 12.26
C LYS A 3 -3.48 1.74 11.90
N GLY A 4 -3.57 2.09 10.62
CA GLY A 4 -4.56 3.04 10.10
C GLY A 4 -4.16 4.52 10.18
N LYS A 5 -3.04 4.88 10.82
CA LYS A 5 -2.49 6.24 10.72
C LYS A 5 -1.73 6.41 9.42
N GLU A 6 -1.95 7.52 8.73
CA GLU A 6 -1.23 7.89 7.51
C GLU A 6 -0.32 9.08 7.79
N ALA A 7 0.85 9.09 7.14
CA ALA A 7 1.72 10.25 7.12
C ALA A 7 2.21 10.49 5.70
N LEU A 8 2.13 11.75 5.31
CA LEU A 8 2.75 12.22 4.08
C LEU A 8 4.25 12.40 4.32
N ILE A 9 5.07 11.73 3.51
CA ILE A 9 6.53 11.82 3.60
C ILE A 9 7.17 12.51 2.40
N GLN A 10 6.45 12.60 1.29
CA GLN A 10 6.89 13.35 0.11
C GLN A 10 5.66 13.98 -0.54
N LYS A 11 5.67 15.30 -0.72
CA LYS A 11 4.67 16.00 -1.52
C LYS A 11 4.92 15.71 -3.00
N GLY A 12 3.82 15.53 -3.73
CA GLY A 12 3.90 15.47 -5.19
C GLY A 12 4.18 16.84 -5.78
N GLU A 13 4.78 16.86 -6.96
CA GLU A 13 5.01 18.08 -7.74
C GLU A 13 4.58 17.87 -9.19
N GLU A 14 3.98 18.89 -9.79
CA GLU A 14 3.61 18.86 -11.20
C GLU A 14 4.86 18.80 -12.09
N GLY A 15 4.77 17.96 -13.12
CA GLY A 15 5.69 17.97 -14.25
C GLY A 15 5.35 19.06 -15.25
N GLN A 16 6.25 19.30 -16.21
CA GLN A 16 6.08 20.28 -17.27
C GLN A 16 6.51 19.69 -18.60
N ARG A 17 5.70 19.93 -19.64
CA ARG A 17 6.01 19.55 -21.02
C ARG A 17 5.89 20.76 -21.94
N GLU A 18 6.79 20.83 -22.90
CA GLU A 18 6.78 21.77 -24.00
C GLU A 18 6.32 21.05 -25.25
N ILE A 19 5.15 21.45 -25.75
CA ILE A 19 4.58 20.97 -27.00
C ILE A 19 4.74 22.07 -28.03
N VAL A 20 5.36 21.75 -29.15
CA VAL A 20 5.48 22.67 -30.28
C VAL A 20 4.56 22.19 -31.39
N GLU A 21 3.69 23.08 -31.85
CA GLU A 21 2.73 22.82 -32.92
C GLU A 21 2.99 23.78 -34.10
N GLU A 22 2.90 23.23 -35.31
CA GLU A 22 2.84 23.98 -36.55
C GLU A 22 1.37 24.19 -36.92
N VAL A 23 0.96 25.45 -37.08
CA VAL A 23 -0.41 25.82 -37.43
C VAL A 23 -0.44 26.49 -38.80
N THR A 24 -1.19 25.91 -39.73
CA THR A 24 -1.32 26.41 -41.10
C THR A 24 -2.58 27.25 -41.23
N TYR A 25 -2.45 28.44 -41.83
CA TYR A 25 -3.55 29.34 -42.13
C TYR A 25 -3.68 29.56 -43.63
N THR A 26 -4.92 29.55 -44.13
CA THR A 26 -5.25 29.96 -45.50
C THR A 26 -6.30 31.06 -45.43
N ASN A 27 -6.04 32.21 -46.05
CA ASN A 27 -6.93 33.38 -46.00
C ASN A 27 -7.33 33.78 -44.57
N GLY A 28 -6.38 33.71 -43.63
CA GLY A 28 -6.61 34.08 -42.22
C GLY A 28 -7.43 33.07 -41.40
N LYS A 29 -7.79 31.92 -41.96
CA LYS A 29 -8.46 30.83 -41.22
C LYS A 29 -7.50 29.66 -41.01
N GLU A 30 -7.48 29.11 -39.81
CA GLU A 30 -6.73 27.89 -39.50
C GLU A 30 -7.27 26.74 -40.35
N THR A 31 -6.39 26.09 -41.12
CA THR A 31 -6.72 24.96 -42.00
C THR A 31 -6.05 23.67 -41.58
N ASN A 32 -4.98 23.75 -40.79
CA ASN A 32 -4.29 22.58 -40.25
C ASN A 32 -3.56 22.92 -38.95
N ARG A 33 -3.39 21.90 -38.10
CA ARG A 33 -2.54 21.94 -36.92
C ARG A 33 -1.83 20.60 -36.81
N LYS A 34 -0.53 20.63 -36.61
CA LYS A 34 0.31 19.45 -36.45
C LYS A 34 1.27 19.65 -35.30
N GLN A 35 1.26 18.72 -34.34
CA GLN A 35 2.30 18.65 -33.34
C GLN A 35 3.63 18.22 -33.99
N ILE A 36 4.68 18.99 -33.77
CA ILE A 36 6.01 18.75 -34.33
C ILE A 36 7.05 18.41 -33.27
N SER A 37 6.77 18.71 -31.99
CA SER A 37 7.62 18.31 -30.86
C SER A 37 6.81 18.06 -29.60
N ASP A 38 7.31 17.13 -28.78
CA ASP A 38 6.89 16.90 -27.40
C ASP A 38 8.17 16.72 -26.58
N LYS A 39 8.39 17.59 -25.61
CA LYS A 39 9.56 17.53 -24.74
C LYS A 39 9.14 17.66 -23.29
N VAL A 40 9.59 16.72 -22.47
CA VAL A 40 9.48 16.86 -21.02
C VAL A 40 10.57 17.83 -20.53
N ILE A 41 10.14 18.93 -19.89
CA ILE A 41 11.02 19.92 -19.27
C ILE A 41 11.24 19.58 -17.79
N LYS A 42 10.20 19.12 -17.11
CA LYS A 42 10.24 18.72 -15.71
C LYS A 42 9.43 17.44 -15.53
N GLU A 43 10.03 16.41 -14.94
CA GLU A 43 9.30 15.21 -14.57
C GLU A 43 8.34 15.50 -13.41
N ALA A 44 7.18 14.86 -13.41
CA ALA A 44 6.29 14.91 -12.27
C ALA A 44 6.91 14.14 -11.09
N VAL A 45 6.72 14.66 -9.89
CA VAL A 45 7.14 13.99 -8.65
C VAL A 45 5.92 13.41 -7.98
N GLU A 46 5.98 12.14 -7.61
CA GLU A 46 4.87 11.46 -6.94
C GLU A 46 4.70 11.92 -5.50
N GLU A 47 3.45 11.93 -5.03
CA GLU A 47 3.13 12.08 -3.61
C GLU A 47 3.26 10.72 -2.91
N ILE A 48 4.08 10.65 -1.85
CA ILE A 48 4.28 9.41 -1.09
C ILE A 48 3.63 9.54 0.29
N ILE A 49 2.62 8.71 0.51
CA ILE A 49 1.92 8.56 1.79
C ILE A 49 2.23 7.17 2.34
N VAL A 50 2.70 7.12 3.59
CA VAL A 50 2.91 5.86 4.32
C VAL A 50 1.75 5.61 5.26
N ARG A 51 1.27 4.36 5.29
CA ARG A 51 0.27 3.90 6.25
C ARG A 51 0.95 3.05 7.32
N GLY A 52 0.63 3.32 8.58
CA GLY A 52 1.04 2.47 9.69
C GLY A 52 0.36 1.12 9.63
N THR A 53 1.17 0.07 9.79
CA THR A 53 0.73 -1.34 9.84
C THR A 53 1.01 -1.97 11.20
N ARG A 54 1.52 -1.20 12.16
CA ARG A 54 1.84 -1.69 13.50
C ARG A 54 0.55 -2.05 14.23
N GLU A 55 0.35 -3.34 14.48
CA GLU A 55 -0.73 -3.83 15.31
C GLU A 55 -0.43 -3.55 16.78
N GLU A 56 -1.44 -3.08 17.52
CA GLU A 56 -1.43 -3.12 18.98
C GLU A 56 -1.30 -4.60 19.39
N PRO A 57 -0.47 -4.98 20.38
CA PRO A 57 -0.56 -6.34 20.90
C PRO A 57 -2.00 -6.57 21.35
N GLU A 58 -2.68 -7.55 20.73
CA GLU A 58 -3.94 -8.02 21.28
C GLU A 58 -3.67 -8.37 22.74
N SER A 59 -4.39 -7.75 23.66
CA SER A 59 -4.42 -8.24 25.03
C SER A 59 -5.03 -9.63 24.96
N VAL A 60 -4.20 -10.67 24.84
CA VAL A 60 -4.65 -12.03 25.08
C VAL A 60 -5.21 -12.02 26.49
N PRO A 61 -6.51 -12.26 26.71
CA PRO A 61 -6.97 -12.49 28.06
C PRO A 61 -6.16 -13.68 28.56
N LEU A 62 -5.43 -13.51 29.67
CA LEU A 62 -4.85 -14.63 30.38
C LEU A 62 -6.01 -15.51 30.82
N THR A 63 -6.37 -16.51 30.03
CA THR A 63 -7.20 -17.59 30.53
C THR A 63 -6.37 -18.28 31.61
N PRO A 64 -6.84 -18.37 32.86
CA PRO A 64 -6.12 -19.15 33.85
C PRO A 64 -6.04 -20.58 33.33
N LEU A 65 -4.82 -21.10 33.15
CA LEU A 65 -4.59 -22.52 32.96
C LEU A 65 -5.06 -23.22 34.25
N THR A 66 -6.28 -23.74 34.24
CA THR A 66 -6.79 -24.58 35.32
C THR A 66 -5.88 -25.81 35.45
N PRO A 67 -5.32 -26.12 36.64
CA PRO A 67 -4.46 -27.28 36.80
C PRO A 67 -5.28 -28.57 36.66
N ALA A 68 -4.71 -29.53 35.93
CA ALA A 68 -5.33 -30.80 35.56
C ALA A 68 -5.67 -31.71 36.76
N VAL A 69 -6.82 -32.37 36.71
CA VAL A 69 -7.09 -33.61 37.44
C VAL A 69 -7.78 -34.58 36.50
N THR A 70 -7.00 -35.50 35.92
CA THR A 70 -7.50 -36.76 35.38
C THR A 70 -6.93 -37.84 36.29
N ILE A 71 -7.81 -38.46 37.08
CA ILE A 71 -7.48 -39.62 37.92
C ILE A 71 -7.49 -40.83 36.99
N GLU A 72 -6.30 -41.34 36.65
CA GLU A 72 -6.17 -42.65 36.01
C GLU A 72 -6.19 -43.72 37.12
N ASN A 73 -7.30 -44.45 37.21
CA ASN A 73 -7.43 -45.60 38.09
C ASN A 73 -6.57 -46.76 37.58
N GLU A 74 -5.71 -47.26 38.47
CA GLU A 74 -4.83 -48.42 38.32
C GLU A 74 -5.63 -49.75 38.29
N LYS A 75 -5.43 -50.60 37.28
CA LYS A 75 -4.87 -51.98 37.44
C LYS A 75 -5.02 -52.87 36.19
N ALA A 76 -3.85 -53.26 35.68
CA ALA A 76 -3.43 -54.55 35.16
C ALA A 76 -4.49 -55.59 34.71
N ASP A 77 -4.49 -55.89 33.41
CA ASP A 77 -4.91 -57.19 32.87
C ASP A 77 -3.76 -58.21 33.05
N PRO A 78 -3.95 -59.35 33.75
CA PRO A 78 -2.95 -60.41 33.75
C PRO A 78 -3.03 -61.24 32.47
N VAL A 79 -1.92 -61.33 31.72
CA VAL A 79 -1.72 -62.32 30.65
C VAL A 79 -1.39 -63.68 31.27
N ILE A 80 -2.07 -64.72 30.78
CA ILE A 80 -1.99 -66.13 31.18
C ILE A 80 -0.67 -66.77 30.73
N ILE A 81 -0.04 -67.59 31.60
CA ILE A 81 0.82 -68.73 31.24
C ILE A 81 0.47 -69.91 32.13
#